data_AF-A0AAN0K2I4-F1
#
_entry.id   AF-A0AAN0K2I4-F1
#
_cell.length_a   1.000
_cell.length_b   1.000
_cell.length_c   1.000
_cell.angle_alpha   90.00
_cell.angle_beta   90.00
_cell.angle_gamma   90.00
#
_symmetry.space_group_name_H-M   'P 1'
#
loop_
_entity.id
_entity.type
_entity.pdbx_description
1 polymer ?
#
loop_
_entity_poly.entity_id
_entity_poly.type
_entity_poly.pdbx_seq_one_letter_code
_entity_poly.pdbx_strand_id
1 'polypeptide(L)'
;MSLSDEQAMSPGKSSDTCNPGKKTWYVTYPPSQPPNQGQNLEITIKLQKMNEEFADLFYQTRKALEELHLSDIIEYIEAHVISVLSPNDQTLKNKELVRKKFNESEDARQLFYVLEKHVSWFNYSFILKIVKVFLQENKSLKESWSSYDNEIQEYFMKGEGQ
;
A
#
# COMPACT_ATOMS: atom_id res chain seq x y z
N MET A 1 -18.47 -59.46 -14.57
CA MET A 1 -17.67 -59.18 -13.37
C MET A 1 -16.33 -59.89 -13.60
N SER A 2 -15.39 -59.30 -14.35
CA SER A 2 -14.62 -58.07 -14.10
C SER A 2 -13.53 -58.25 -13.04
N LEU A 3 -12.31 -57.87 -13.46
CA LEU A 3 -11.19 -57.31 -12.66
C LEU A 3 -10.37 -58.34 -11.84
N SER A 4 -9.03 -58.35 -11.85
CA SER A 4 -8.05 -57.37 -12.33
C SER A 4 -6.70 -58.02 -12.70
N ASP A 5 -5.97 -57.27 -13.52
CA ASP A 5 -4.57 -57.35 -13.89
C ASP A 5 -3.59 -57.43 -12.71
N GLU A 6 -2.47 -58.13 -12.90
CA GLU A 6 -1.12 -57.59 -12.61
C GLU A 6 -0.07 -58.50 -13.28
N GLN A 7 0.37 -58.13 -14.48
CA GLN A 7 1.51 -58.77 -15.14
C GLN A 7 2.49 -57.70 -15.59
N ALA A 8 3.51 -57.50 -14.76
CA ALA A 8 4.67 -56.68 -15.06
C ALA A 8 5.51 -57.34 -16.18
N MET A 9 5.60 -56.69 -17.34
CA MET A 9 6.68 -56.89 -18.30
C MET A 9 7.13 -55.54 -18.85
N SER A 10 8.42 -55.27 -18.67
CA SER A 10 9.19 -54.25 -19.39
C SER A 10 9.18 -54.58 -20.89
N PRO A 11 9.21 -53.60 -21.81
CA PRO A 11 10.51 -53.25 -22.39
C PRO A 11 10.64 -51.81 -22.96
N GLY A 12 11.89 -51.35 -23.04
CA GLY A 12 12.48 -51.04 -24.35
C GLY A 12 12.27 -49.65 -24.99
N LYS A 13 13.43 -49.04 -25.25
CA LYS A 13 13.82 -48.27 -26.44
C LYS A 13 13.53 -46.76 -26.45
N SER A 14 14.64 -46.05 -26.24
CA SER A 14 14.98 -44.79 -26.89
C SER A 14 14.48 -44.75 -28.34
N SER A 15 13.70 -43.72 -28.66
CA SER A 15 13.54 -43.23 -30.02
C SER A 15 13.74 -41.71 -30.00
N ASP A 16 14.96 -41.32 -30.37
CA ASP A 16 15.25 -40.00 -30.90
C ASP A 16 14.32 -39.70 -32.07
N THR A 17 13.43 -38.74 -31.89
CA THR A 17 12.89 -37.97 -33.02
C THR A 17 12.86 -36.50 -32.62
N CYS A 18 13.95 -35.78 -32.95
CA CYS A 18 13.97 -34.32 -32.99
C CYS A 18 12.89 -33.83 -33.95
N ASN A 19 11.96 -33.03 -33.45
CA ASN A 19 11.01 -32.28 -34.26
C ASN A 19 11.51 -30.82 -34.32
N PRO A 20 12.11 -30.36 -35.44
CA PRO A 20 12.69 -29.02 -35.53
C PRO A 20 11.58 -28.02 -35.87
N GLY A 21 10.89 -27.49 -34.84
CA GLY A 21 9.79 -26.56 -35.12
C GLY A 21 9.20 -25.75 -33.97
N LYS A 22 9.76 -25.82 -32.74
CA LYS A 22 9.24 -25.02 -31.62
C LYS A 22 10.36 -24.23 -30.97
N LYS A 23 10.57 -22.99 -31.42
CA LYS A 23 11.35 -22.00 -30.67
C LYS A 23 10.55 -21.59 -29.44
N THR A 24 10.77 -22.26 -28.33
CA THR A 24 10.34 -21.79 -27.02
C THR A 24 11.33 -20.73 -26.56
N TRP A 25 10.90 -19.48 -26.50
CA TRP A 25 11.64 -18.41 -25.83
C TRP A 25 11.57 -18.65 -24.32
N TYR A 26 12.44 -19.52 -23.79
CA TYR A 26 12.70 -19.49 -22.37
C TYR A 26 13.50 -18.22 -22.09
N VAL A 27 12.84 -17.24 -21.47
CA VAL A 27 13.53 -16.17 -20.75
C VAL A 27 14.22 -16.86 -19.57
N THR A 28 15.48 -17.22 -19.76
CA THR A 28 16.35 -17.60 -18.64
C THR A 28 16.62 -16.35 -17.83
N TYR A 29 15.89 -16.19 -16.73
CA TYR A 29 16.33 -15.32 -15.66
C TYR A 29 17.66 -15.88 -15.11
N PRO A 30 18.67 -15.05 -14.84
CA PRO A 30 19.85 -15.51 -14.10
C PRO A 30 19.36 -16.19 -12.81
N PRO A 31 20.04 -17.24 -12.32
CA PRO A 31 19.65 -17.88 -11.07
C PRO A 31 19.53 -16.79 -10.02
N SER A 32 18.32 -16.63 -9.49
CA SER A 32 18.04 -15.72 -8.38
C SER A 32 19.10 -16.01 -7.32
N GLN A 33 19.85 -14.97 -6.92
CA GLN A 33 20.74 -15.11 -5.79
C GLN A 33 19.92 -15.73 -4.63
N PRO A 34 20.47 -16.72 -3.90
CA PRO A 34 19.75 -17.29 -2.77
C PRO A 34 19.37 -16.13 -1.83
N PRO A 35 18.12 -16.08 -1.35
CA PRO A 35 17.68 -14.98 -0.50
C PRO A 35 18.61 -14.91 0.70
N ASN A 36 19.14 -13.73 0.96
CA ASN A 36 19.61 -13.29 2.27
C ASN A 36 18.41 -13.29 3.24
N GLN A 37 17.96 -14.50 3.62
CA GLN A 37 16.69 -14.74 4.33
C GLN A 37 16.55 -13.92 5.62
N GLY A 38 17.66 -13.62 6.32
CA GLY A 38 17.64 -12.81 7.54
C GLY A 38 17.33 -11.32 7.30
N GLN A 39 18.04 -10.67 6.36
CA GLN A 39 17.87 -9.24 6.05
C GLN A 39 16.51 -8.98 5.38
N ASN A 40 16.09 -9.87 4.47
CA ASN A 40 14.79 -9.74 3.82
C ASN A 40 13.63 -9.90 4.82
N LEU A 41 13.77 -10.80 5.80
CA LEU A 41 12.81 -10.97 6.88
C LEU A 41 12.74 -9.74 7.81
N GLU A 42 13.89 -9.19 8.21
CA GLU A 42 13.96 -8.00 9.07
C GLU A 42 13.28 -6.79 8.42
N ILE A 43 13.56 -6.54 7.13
CA ILE A 43 12.89 -5.49 6.35
C ILE A 43 11.38 -5.74 6.27
N THR A 44 10.97 -6.98 6.00
CA THR A 44 9.55 -7.35 5.91
C THR A 44 8.82 -7.09 7.24
N ILE A 45 9.41 -7.48 8.37
CA ILE A 45 8.85 -7.24 9.70
C ILE A 45 8.73 -5.74 9.97
N LYS A 46 9.76 -4.96 9.63
CA LYS A 46 9.76 -3.50 9.83
C LYS A 46 8.68 -2.81 9.00
N LEU A 47 8.54 -3.18 7.72
CA LEU A 47 7.49 -2.67 6.84
C LEU A 47 6.09 -3.02 7.37
N GLN A 48 5.90 -4.25 7.85
CA GLN A 48 4.65 -4.66 8.45
C GLN A 48 4.31 -3.80 9.68
N LYS A 49 5.28 -3.60 10.58
CA LYS A 49 5.11 -2.75 11.76
C LYS A 49 4.73 -1.31 11.38
N MET A 50 5.41 -0.71 10.42
CA MET A 50 5.09 0.64 9.94
C MET A 50 3.69 0.74 9.33
N ASN A 51 3.24 -0.30 8.64
CA ASN A 51 1.90 -0.35 8.06
C ASN A 51 0.82 -0.49 9.15
N GLU A 52 1.07 -1.31 10.18
CA GLU A 52 0.17 -1.45 11.34
C GLU A 52 0.09 -0.15 12.14
N GLU A 53 1.23 0.50 12.42
CA GLU A 53 1.27 1.77 13.13
C GLU A 53 0.56 2.89 12.35
N PHE A 54 0.73 2.93 11.02
CA PHE A 54 -0.04 3.83 10.17
C PHE A 54 -1.55 3.59 10.31
N ALA A 55 -2.00 2.35 10.29
CA ALA A 55 -3.42 2.02 10.40
C ALA A 55 -4.00 2.50 11.74
N ASP A 56 -3.25 2.33 12.83
CA ASP A 56 -3.62 2.81 14.17
C ASP A 56 -3.68 4.34 14.22
N LEU A 57 -2.66 5.03 13.71
CA LEU A 57 -2.63 6.50 13.67
C LEU A 57 -3.73 7.08 12.79
N PHE A 58 -4.00 6.43 11.65
CA PHE A 58 -5.06 6.82 10.74
C PHE A 58 -6.44 6.66 11.41
N TYR A 59 -6.65 5.55 12.12
CA TYR A 59 -7.85 5.32 12.93
C TYR A 59 -8.01 6.36 14.06
N GLN A 60 -6.95 6.64 14.82
CA GLN A 60 -6.96 7.63 15.89
C GLN A 60 -7.26 9.03 15.36
N THR A 61 -6.69 9.39 14.21
CA THR A 61 -6.96 10.66 13.53
C THR A 61 -8.44 10.76 13.14
N ARG A 62 -9.00 9.72 12.55
CA ARG A 62 -10.44 9.66 12.23
C ARG A 62 -11.30 9.91 13.47
N LYS A 63 -11.00 9.21 14.57
CA LYS A 63 -11.73 9.34 15.84
C LYS A 63 -11.64 10.76 16.39
N ALA A 64 -10.47 11.38 16.34
CA ALA A 64 -10.28 12.75 16.83
C ALA A 64 -11.03 13.80 15.98
N LEU A 65 -11.24 13.54 14.69
CA LEU A 65 -11.99 14.42 13.79
C LEU A 65 -13.51 14.26 13.89
N GLU A 66 -14.02 13.17 14.48
CA GLU A 66 -15.47 12.99 14.73
C GLU A 66 -16.04 14.07 15.64
N GLU A 67 -15.21 14.71 16.46
CA GLU A 67 -15.60 15.78 17.39
C GLU A 67 -15.61 17.17 16.76
N LEU A 68 -15.21 17.29 15.49
CA LEU A 68 -15.06 18.57 14.80
C LEU A 68 -16.15 18.80 13.74
N HIS A 69 -16.25 20.04 13.27
CA HIS A 69 -17.13 20.42 12.18
C HIS A 69 -16.64 19.83 10.85
N LEU A 70 -17.37 18.83 10.33
CA LEU A 70 -17.04 18.13 9.10
C LEU A 70 -16.94 19.08 7.89
N SER A 71 -17.77 20.12 7.83
CA SER A 71 -17.75 21.12 6.75
C SER A 71 -16.38 21.77 6.59
N ASP A 72 -15.75 22.13 7.70
CA ASP A 72 -14.48 22.86 7.71
C ASP A 72 -13.36 21.95 7.23
N ILE A 73 -13.43 20.66 7.58
CA ILE A 73 -12.50 19.63 7.12
C ILE A 73 -12.65 19.41 5.61
N ILE A 74 -13.89 19.28 5.12
CA ILE A 74 -14.17 19.12 3.69
C ILE A 74 -13.67 20.34 2.91
N GLU A 75 -14.00 21.55 3.35
CA GLU A 75 -13.54 22.80 2.72
C GLU A 75 -12.00 22.85 2.64
N TYR A 76 -11.33 22.48 3.72
CA TYR A 76 -9.86 22.39 3.72
C TYR A 76 -9.33 21.37 2.71
N ILE A 77 -9.94 20.19 2.62
CA ILE A 77 -9.55 19.15 1.66
C ILE A 77 -9.76 19.63 0.22
N GLU A 78 -10.89 20.29 -0.07
CA GLU A 78 -11.18 20.82 -1.41
C GLU A 78 -10.16 21.88 -1.85
N ALA A 79 -9.82 22.80 -0.94
CA ALA A 79 -8.80 23.83 -1.16
C ALA A 79 -7.42 23.22 -1.42
N HIS A 80 -7.15 22.04 -0.83
CA HIS A 80 -5.87 21.35 -0.93
C HIS A 80 -5.91 20.07 -1.78
N VAL A 81 -6.88 19.91 -2.69
CA VAL A 81 -7.07 18.69 -3.49
C VAL A 81 -5.82 18.29 -4.29
N ILE A 82 -4.97 19.26 -4.65
CA ILE A 82 -3.68 19.02 -5.32
C ILE A 82 -2.70 18.22 -4.45
N SER A 83 -2.82 18.29 -3.12
CA SER A 83 -1.99 17.52 -2.18
C SER A 83 -2.55 16.13 -1.91
N VAL A 84 -3.80 15.86 -2.30
CA VAL A 84 -4.44 14.55 -2.18
C VAL A 84 -4.13 13.68 -3.39
N LEU A 85 -4.08 14.28 -4.56
CA LEU A 85 -3.84 13.58 -5.82
C LEU A 85 -2.34 13.41 -6.10
N SER A 86 -1.99 12.23 -6.61
CA SER A 86 -0.69 11.96 -7.21
C SER A 86 -0.38 13.01 -8.29
N PRO A 87 0.88 13.45 -8.45
CA PRO A 87 1.24 14.48 -9.45
C PRO A 87 0.73 14.18 -10.87
N ASN A 88 0.76 12.91 -11.27
CA ASN A 88 0.31 12.46 -12.59
C ASN A 88 -1.23 12.49 -12.77
N ASP A 89 -1.98 12.54 -11.67
CA ASP A 89 -3.45 12.47 -11.68
C ASP A 89 -4.12 13.85 -11.55
N GLN A 90 -3.36 14.95 -11.54
CA GLN A 90 -3.87 16.30 -11.23
C GLN A 90 -4.62 17.00 -12.39
N THR A 91 -5.30 16.23 -13.24
CA THR A 91 -6.18 16.79 -14.29
C THR A 91 -7.38 17.51 -13.67
N LEU A 92 -7.96 18.48 -14.38
CA LEU A 92 -9.16 19.20 -13.93
C LEU A 92 -10.29 18.23 -13.56
N LYS A 93 -10.55 17.25 -14.45
CA LYS A 93 -11.58 16.22 -14.26
C LYS A 93 -11.36 15.41 -12.99
N ASN A 94 -10.12 15.00 -12.71
CA ASN A 94 -9.83 14.22 -11.50
C ASN A 94 -9.98 15.07 -10.24
N LYS A 95 -9.55 16.34 -10.26
CA LYS A 95 -9.75 17.27 -9.14
C LYS A 95 -11.22 17.45 -8.82
N GLU A 96 -12.06 17.68 -9.83
CA GLU A 96 -13.52 17.81 -9.67
C GLU A 96 -14.15 16.51 -9.14
N LEU A 97 -13.73 15.35 -9.66
CA LEU A 97 -14.21 14.06 -9.20
C LEU A 97 -13.88 13.83 -7.72
N VAL A 98 -12.65 14.15 -7.31
CA VAL A 98 -12.22 14.00 -5.90
C VAL A 98 -12.97 14.96 -4.99
N ARG A 99 -13.10 16.25 -5.38
CA ARG A 99 -13.92 17.22 -4.64
C ARG A 99 -15.34 16.73 -4.42
N LYS A 100 -15.99 16.26 -5.49
CA LYS A 100 -17.34 15.70 -5.43
C LYS A 100 -17.44 14.54 -4.43
N LYS A 101 -16.49 13.60 -4.46
CA LYS A 101 -16.48 12.47 -3.51
C LYS A 101 -16.35 12.91 -2.05
N PHE A 102 -15.52 13.91 -1.77
CA PHE A 102 -15.39 14.44 -0.42
C PHE A 102 -16.65 15.19 0.02
N ASN A 103 -17.27 15.99 -0.85
CA ASN A 103 -18.52 16.70 -0.55
C ASN A 103 -19.72 15.78 -0.32
N GLU A 104 -19.70 14.57 -0.89
CA GLU A 104 -20.72 13.53 -0.66
C GLU A 104 -20.56 12.86 0.71
N SER A 105 -19.49 13.15 1.47
CA SER A 105 -19.26 12.54 2.79
C SER A 105 -20.13 13.19 3.85
N GLU A 106 -20.96 12.38 4.52
CA GLU A 106 -21.88 12.83 5.57
C GLU A 106 -21.28 12.78 6.98
N ASP A 107 -20.23 11.98 7.18
CA ASP A 107 -19.52 11.86 8.44
C ASP A 107 -18.02 11.62 8.24
N ALA A 108 -17.25 11.69 9.34
CA ALA A 108 -15.81 11.45 9.31
C ALA A 108 -15.43 10.03 8.85
N ARG A 109 -16.33 9.04 8.94
CA ARG A 109 -16.07 7.68 8.46
C ARG A 109 -16.12 7.64 6.94
N GLN A 110 -17.16 8.22 6.34
CA GLN A 110 -17.28 8.33 4.89
C GLN A 110 -16.12 9.16 4.31
N LEU A 111 -15.75 10.25 4.98
CA LEU A 111 -14.59 11.07 4.60
C LEU A 111 -13.30 10.24 4.55
N PHE A 112 -13.03 9.45 5.59
CA PHE A 112 -11.82 8.63 5.66
C PHE A 112 -11.84 7.46 4.67
N TYR A 113 -13.02 6.95 4.31
CA TYR A 113 -13.19 5.96 3.24
C TYR A 113 -12.86 6.51 1.84
N VAL A 114 -13.04 7.82 1.63
CA VAL A 114 -12.53 8.47 0.42
C VAL A 114 -11.02 8.66 0.53
N LEU A 115 -10.56 9.10 1.70
CA LEU A 115 -9.15 9.44 1.95
C LEU A 115 -8.20 8.23 1.86
N GLU A 116 -8.60 7.06 2.33
CA GLU A 116 -7.81 5.80 2.27
C GLU A 116 -7.38 5.42 0.85
N LYS A 117 -8.06 5.93 -0.18
CA LYS A 117 -7.75 5.67 -1.60
C LYS A 117 -6.58 6.52 -2.10
N HIS A 118 -6.18 7.51 -1.32
CA HIS A 118 -5.20 8.53 -1.69
C HIS A 118 -3.97 8.52 -0.77
N VAL A 119 -4.05 7.84 0.37
CA VAL A 119 -2.97 7.76 1.36
C VAL A 119 -2.51 6.33 1.59
N SER A 120 -1.28 6.17 2.05
CA SER A 120 -0.70 4.89 2.45
C SER A 120 0.31 5.10 3.58
N TRP A 121 0.83 4.01 4.13
CA TRP A 121 1.88 4.03 5.15
C TRP A 121 3.14 4.81 4.72
N PHE A 122 3.40 4.98 3.41
CA PHE A 122 4.51 5.80 2.90
C PHE A 122 4.05 7.11 2.24
N ASN A 123 2.74 7.28 1.98
CA ASN A 123 2.16 8.48 1.40
C ASN A 123 1.09 9.08 2.32
N TYR A 124 1.52 9.59 3.48
CA TYR A 124 0.65 10.09 4.54
C TYR A 124 0.79 11.60 4.78
N SER A 125 1.60 12.30 3.98
CA SER A 125 1.90 13.74 4.17
C SER A 125 0.65 14.61 4.26
N PHE A 126 -0.42 14.24 3.55
CA PHE A 126 -1.69 14.95 3.62
C PHE A 126 -2.41 14.77 4.97
N ILE A 127 -2.27 13.61 5.61
CA ILE A 127 -2.79 13.37 6.96
C ILE A 127 -2.09 14.27 7.98
N LEU A 128 -0.77 14.44 7.87
CA LEU A 128 -0.03 15.37 8.73
C LEU A 128 -0.56 16.80 8.62
N LYS A 129 -0.96 17.24 7.42
CA LYS A 129 -1.58 18.57 7.22
C LYS A 129 -2.92 18.67 7.95
N ILE A 130 -3.78 17.66 7.83
CA ILE A 130 -5.06 17.60 8.54
C ILE A 130 -4.83 17.66 10.06
N VAL A 131 -3.94 16.82 10.60
CA VAL A 131 -3.61 16.79 12.03
C VAL A 131 -3.09 18.15 12.51
N LYS A 132 -2.20 18.77 11.73
CA LYS A 132 -1.64 20.08 12.06
C LYS A 132 -2.68 21.20 12.07
N VAL A 133 -3.69 21.14 11.20
CA VAL A 133 -4.71 22.20 11.10
C VAL A 133 -5.81 21.99 12.13
N PHE A 134 -6.36 20.78 12.21
CA PHE A 134 -7.59 20.51 12.96
C PHE A 134 -7.36 19.94 14.36
N LEU A 135 -6.22 19.28 14.60
CA LEU A 135 -5.95 18.57 15.85
C LEU A 135 -4.82 19.23 16.64
N GLN A 136 -4.76 20.56 16.60
CA GLN A 136 -3.68 21.34 17.23
C GLN A 136 -3.56 21.08 18.73
N GLU A 137 -4.69 20.91 19.40
CA GLU A 137 -4.81 20.65 20.84
C GLU A 137 -4.52 19.19 21.22
N ASN A 138 -4.58 18.26 20.26
CA ASN A 138 -4.27 16.85 20.50
C ASN A 138 -2.76 16.60 20.45
N LYS A 139 -2.06 16.98 21.52
CA LYS A 139 -0.59 16.86 21.65
C LYS A 139 -0.12 15.42 21.46
N SER A 140 -0.80 14.46 22.09
CA SER A 140 -0.47 13.04 22.01
C SER A 140 -0.46 12.54 20.56
N LEU A 141 -1.54 12.79 19.81
CA LEU A 141 -1.62 12.33 18.43
C LEU A 141 -0.60 13.02 17.51
N LYS A 142 -0.29 14.30 17.75
CA LYS A 142 0.76 15.02 17.02
C LYS A 142 2.15 14.45 17.29
N GLU A 143 2.44 14.10 18.54
CA GLU A 143 3.69 13.45 18.93
C GLU A 143 3.82 12.08 18.26
N SER A 144 2.75 11.27 18.25
CA SER A 144 2.77 9.97 17.58
C SER A 144 3.00 10.08 16.07
N TRP A 145 2.30 11.00 15.39
CA TRP A 145 2.55 11.27 13.97
C TRP A 145 3.97 11.77 13.69
N SER A 146 4.55 12.58 14.59
CA SER A 146 5.93 13.06 14.44
C SER A 146 6.95 11.92 14.63
N SER A 147 6.70 11.04 15.59
CA SER A 147 7.49 9.82 15.80
C SER A 147 7.44 8.92 14.56
N TYR A 148 6.24 8.69 14.04
CA TYR A 148 6.04 7.90 12.82
C TYR A 148 6.76 8.50 11.61
N ASP A 149 6.65 9.81 11.40
CA ASP A 149 7.33 10.49 10.31
C ASP A 149 8.85 10.32 10.40
N ASN A 150 9.43 10.46 11.60
CA ASN A 150 10.86 10.20 11.81
C ASN A 150 11.24 8.74 11.51
N GLU A 151 10.43 7.75 11.92
CA GLU A 151 10.69 6.34 11.63
C GLU A 151 10.70 6.04 10.12
N ILE A 152 9.76 6.63 9.38
CA ILE A 152 9.71 6.54 7.91
C ILE A 152 10.92 7.22 7.26
N GLN A 153 11.29 8.43 7.69
CA GLN A 153 12.47 9.12 7.15
C GLN A 153 13.74 8.33 7.42
N GLU A 154 13.91 7.77 8.62
CA GLU A 154 15.05 6.92 8.95
C GLU A 154 15.11 5.66 8.07
N TYR A 155 13.97 5.05 7.77
CA TYR A 155 13.89 3.88 6.88
C TYR A 155 14.41 4.20 5.48
N PHE A 156 13.94 5.30 4.87
CA PHE A 156 14.40 5.71 3.55
C PHE A 156 15.85 6.19 3.54
N MET A 157 16.31 6.88 4.60
CA MET A 157 17.69 7.38 4.70
C MET A 157 18.73 6.27 4.90
N LYS A 158 18.37 5.16 5.56
CA LYS A 158 19.26 4.01 5.77
C LYS A 158 19.45 3.14 4.53
N GLY A 159 18.80 3.45 3.40
CA GLY A 159 18.93 2.69 2.16
C GLY A 159 18.25 1.33 2.19
N GLU A 160 17.42 1.04 3.19
CA GLU A 160 16.63 -0.20 3.30
C GLU A 160 15.44 -0.25 2.32
N GLY A 161 15.28 0.79 1.50
CA GLY A 161 14.23 0.95 0.48
C GLY A 161 14.75 1.05 -0.96
N GLN A 162 15.92 0.48 -1.27
CA GLN A 162 16.43 0.31 -2.64
C GLN A 162 16.32 -1.13 -3.13
#